data_AF-A0A930UJB7-F1
#
_entry.id   AF-A0A930UJB7-F1
#
_cell.length_a   1.000
_cell.length_b   1.000
_cell.length_c   1.000
_cell.angle_alpha   90.00
_cell.angle_beta   90.00
_cell.angle_gamma   90.00
#
_symmetry.space_group_name_H-M   'P 1'
#
loop_
_entity.id
_entity.type
_entity.pdbx_description
1 polymer ?
#
loop_
_entity_poly.entity_id
_entity_poly.type
_entity_poly.pdbx_seq_one_letter_code
_entity_poly.pdbx_strand_id
1 'polypeptide(L)'
;MADALPAHPLAHPDLERLARRDAQATLAEDVGSGDLLAHVGEPDAPVRARLVTREACVLAGRPWAEAALAACCGEAEAEAECSWLGEDGEAFEAGALLAAITAPAAALLAAERTMLNFLQLLSGTATAARQIA
;
A
#
# COMPACT_ATOMS: atom_id res chain seq x y z
N MET A 1 0.57 21.50 31.34
CA MET A 1 1.66 21.38 30.34
C MET A 1 1.31 20.19 29.49
N ALA A 2 1.30 20.39 28.17
CA ALA A 2 0.65 19.58 27.14
C ALA A 2 0.65 18.07 27.43
N ASP A 3 -0.57 17.53 27.49
CA ASP A 3 -0.84 16.10 27.41
C ASP A 3 -0.23 15.62 26.08
N ALA A 4 0.72 14.70 26.15
CA ALA A 4 1.32 14.13 24.96
C ALA A 4 0.19 13.47 24.18
N LEU A 5 -0.01 13.88 22.92
CA LEU A 5 -0.88 13.17 21.98
C LEU A 5 -0.57 11.66 22.11
N PRO A 6 -1.58 10.79 22.20
CA PRO A 6 -1.34 9.36 22.35
C PRO A 6 -0.40 8.89 21.23
N ALA A 7 0.53 7.98 21.55
CA ALA A 7 1.32 7.29 20.55
C ALA A 7 0.41 6.86 19.39
N HIS A 8 0.82 7.11 18.15
CA HIS A 8 0.01 6.81 16.97
C HIS A 8 -0.61 5.42 17.13
N PRO A 9 -1.94 5.23 17.00
CA PRO A 9 -2.63 3.98 17.35
C PRO A 9 -2.17 2.74 16.55
N LEU A 10 -1.29 2.93 15.57
CA LEU A 10 -0.68 1.91 14.73
C LEU A 10 0.83 1.75 14.98
N ALA A 11 1.40 2.39 16.01
CA ALA A 11 2.78 2.19 16.43
C ALA A 11 2.93 0.85 17.19
N HIS A 12 2.58 -0.26 16.53
CA HIS A 12 2.80 -1.60 17.04
C HIS A 12 4.17 -2.08 16.54
N PRO A 13 5.08 -2.55 17.44
CA PRO A 13 6.45 -2.91 17.06
C PRO A 13 6.54 -4.05 16.02
N ASP A 14 5.46 -4.79 15.87
CA ASP A 14 5.38 -5.93 14.94
C ASP A 14 4.66 -5.63 13.62
N LEU A 15 4.17 -4.40 13.42
CA LEU A 15 3.29 -4.08 12.29
C LEU A 15 3.95 -4.37 10.95
N GLU A 16 5.19 -3.93 10.75
CA GLU A 16 5.94 -4.16 9.52
C GLU A 16 6.16 -5.66 9.25
N ARG A 17 6.41 -6.44 10.31
CA ARG A 17 6.61 -7.89 10.21
C ARG A 17 5.31 -8.59 9.81
N LEU A 18 4.18 -8.20 10.40
CA LEU A 18 2.86 -8.72 10.07
C LEU A 18 2.48 -8.36 8.64
N ALA A 19 2.64 -7.08 8.27
CA ALA A 19 2.38 -6.59 6.92
C ALA A 19 3.18 -7.37 5.86
N ARG A 20 4.47 -7.60 6.10
CA ARG A 20 5.32 -8.40 5.21
C ARG A 20 4.85 -9.84 5.08
N ARG A 21 4.51 -10.48 6.21
CA ARG A 21 4.01 -11.86 6.21
C ARG A 21 2.71 -11.97 5.40
N ASP A 22 1.77 -11.07 5.65
CA ASP A 22 0.46 -11.08 5.00
C ASP A 22 0.60 -10.77 3.50
N ALA A 23 1.40 -9.77 3.14
CA ALA A 23 1.69 -9.43 1.75
C ALA A 23 2.32 -10.61 0.99
N GLN A 24 3.28 -11.32 1.59
CA GLN A 24 3.87 -12.52 0.99
C GLN A 24 2.84 -13.63 0.76
N ALA A 25 1.95 -13.85 1.73
CA ALA A 25 0.90 -14.86 1.61
C ALA A 25 -0.10 -14.53 0.49
N THR A 26 -0.53 -13.26 0.40
CA THR A 26 -1.46 -12.80 -0.64
C THR A 26 -0.81 -12.77 -2.04
N LEU A 27 0.46 -12.35 -2.14
CA LEU A 27 1.19 -12.39 -3.42
C LEU A 27 1.36 -13.82 -3.95
N ALA A 28 1.59 -14.80 -3.06
CA ALA A 28 1.69 -16.20 -3.46
C ALA A 28 0.36 -16.73 -4.06
N GLU A 29 -0.78 -16.21 -3.62
CA GLU A 29 -2.10 -16.52 -4.18
C GLU A 29 -2.33 -15.81 -5.53
N ASP A 30 -2.00 -14.52 -5.63
CA ASP A 30 -2.32 -13.66 -6.77
C ASP A 30 -1.37 -13.87 -7.97
N VAL A 31 -0.06 -13.98 -7.70
CA VAL A 31 0.98 -14.09 -8.73
C VAL A 31 1.39 -15.55 -9.00
N GLY A 32 1.22 -16.45 -8.04
CA GLY A 32 1.52 -17.87 -8.21
C GLY A 32 2.94 -18.13 -8.73
N SER A 33 3.07 -18.87 -9.84
CA SER A 33 4.37 -19.22 -10.45
C SER A 33 4.96 -18.15 -11.38
N GLY A 34 4.33 -16.97 -11.49
CA GLY A 34 4.91 -15.84 -12.21
C GLY A 34 3.86 -14.87 -12.75
N ASP A 35 4.21 -13.59 -12.74
CA ASP A 35 3.40 -12.54 -13.36
C ASP A 35 3.69 -12.46 -14.87
N LEU A 36 2.67 -12.70 -15.69
CA LEU A 36 2.77 -12.60 -17.15
C LEU A 36 3.06 -11.16 -17.60
N LEU A 37 2.74 -10.15 -16.78
CA LEU A 37 3.02 -8.74 -17.04
C LEU A 37 4.50 -8.39 -16.86
N ALA A 38 5.29 -9.23 -16.18
CA ALA A 38 6.75 -9.03 -16.03
C ALA A 38 7.52 -9.03 -17.36
N HIS A 39 6.88 -9.42 -18.47
CA HIS A 39 7.49 -9.54 -19.79
C HIS A 39 6.99 -8.48 -20.78
N VAL A 40 6.19 -7.51 -20.33
CA VAL A 40 5.60 -6.48 -21.19
C VAL A 40 6.41 -5.19 -21.12
N GLY A 41 6.94 -4.74 -22.26
CA GLY A 41 7.62 -3.44 -22.37
C GLY A 41 9.06 -3.45 -21.85
N GLU A 42 9.45 -2.39 -21.14
CA GLU A 42 10.74 -2.23 -20.45
C GLU A 42 10.52 -2.52 -18.95
N PRO A 43 10.61 -3.77 -18.49
CA PRO A 43 10.15 -4.20 -17.16
C PRO A 43 10.93 -3.54 -16.01
N ASP A 44 12.20 -3.23 -16.23
CA ASP A 44 13.10 -2.62 -15.25
C ASP A 44 13.06 -1.09 -15.30
N ALA A 45 12.39 -0.48 -16.30
CA ALA A 45 12.32 0.97 -16.38
C ALA A 45 11.46 1.53 -15.22
N PRO A 46 11.94 2.56 -14.51
CA PRO A 46 11.18 3.18 -13.46
C PRO A 46 9.97 3.91 -14.05
N VAL A 47 8.79 3.62 -13.50
CA VAL A 47 7.53 4.27 -13.86
C VAL A 47 6.93 4.97 -12.65
N ARG A 48 6.07 5.96 -12.90
CA ARG A 48 5.36 6.70 -11.86
C ARG A 48 3.87 6.44 -11.92
N ALA A 49 3.28 6.03 -10.81
CA ALA A 49 1.84 5.87 -10.64
C ALA A 49 1.27 6.83 -9.60
N ARG A 50 -0.06 6.99 -9.67
CA ARG A 50 -0.86 7.79 -8.75
C ARG A 50 -1.93 6.90 -8.14
N LEU A 51 -1.88 6.73 -6.83
CA LEU A 51 -2.92 6.06 -6.06
C LEU A 51 -4.00 7.07 -5.70
N VAL A 52 -5.20 6.91 -6.24
CA VAL A 52 -6.33 7.83 -6.01
C VAL A 52 -7.50 7.09 -5.40
N THR A 53 -8.20 7.71 -4.45
CA THR A 53 -9.48 7.18 -3.97
C THR A 53 -10.63 7.63 -4.88
N ARG A 54 -11.63 6.76 -5.09
CA ARG A 54 -12.84 7.08 -5.87
C ARG A 54 -14.02 7.49 -5.00
N GLU A 55 -13.96 7.19 -3.70
CA GLU A 55 -14.99 7.49 -2.71
C GLU A 55 -14.32 8.14 -1.48
N ALA A 56 -15.10 8.83 -0.66
CA ALA A 56 -14.55 9.32 0.61
C ALA A 56 -14.18 8.13 1.50
N CYS A 57 -12.97 8.15 2.08
CA CYS A 57 -12.46 7.04 2.87
C CYS A 57 -11.59 7.51 4.03
N VAL A 58 -11.46 6.67 5.06
CA VAL A 58 -10.37 6.74 6.03
C VAL A 58 -9.24 5.85 5.52
N LEU A 59 -8.08 6.42 5.26
CA LEU A 59 -6.91 5.66 4.79
C LEU A 59 -6.49 4.65 5.86
N ALA A 60 -6.29 3.39 5.47
CA ALA A 60 -5.68 2.38 6.30
C ALA A 60 -5.00 1.32 5.44
N GLY A 61 -3.85 0.81 5.89
CA GLY A 61 -3.13 -0.28 5.25
C GLY A 61 -1.85 0.11 4.53
N ARG A 62 -1.31 1.31 4.76
CA ARG A 62 -0.03 1.74 4.16
C ARG A 62 1.10 0.70 4.30
N PRO A 63 1.34 0.09 5.48
CA PRO A 63 2.44 -0.87 5.63
C PRO A 63 2.27 -2.13 4.78
N TRP A 64 1.02 -2.58 4.53
CA TRP A 64 0.75 -3.74 3.68
C TRP A 64 0.96 -3.42 2.20
N ALA A 65 0.57 -2.22 1.76
CA ALA A 65 0.82 -1.78 0.40
C ALA A 65 2.33 -1.64 0.12
N GLU A 66 3.07 -1.00 1.03
CA GLU A 66 4.54 -0.89 0.94
C GLU A 66 5.22 -2.26 0.96
N ALA A 67 4.78 -3.18 1.84
CA ALA A 67 5.33 -4.51 1.91
C ALA A 67 5.09 -5.34 0.64
N ALA A 68 3.91 -5.21 0.01
CA ALA A 68 3.61 -5.86 -1.26
C ALA A 68 4.51 -5.33 -2.39
N LEU A 69 4.68 -4.01 -2.49
CA LEU A 69 5.58 -3.41 -3.48
C LEU A 69 7.03 -3.86 -3.28
N ALA A 70 7.53 -3.81 -2.04
CA ALA A 70 8.89 -4.24 -1.70
C ALA A 70 9.14 -5.71 -2.07
N ALA A 71 8.17 -6.59 -1.79
CA ALA A 71 8.27 -8.01 -2.13
C ALA A 71 8.36 -8.25 -3.65
N CYS A 72 7.68 -7.44 -4.47
CA CYS A 72 7.76 -7.51 -5.93
C CYS A 72 9.03 -6.86 -6.51
N CYS A 73 9.63 -5.89 -5.81
CA CYS A 73 10.86 -5.25 -6.27
C CYS A 73 12.11 -6.12 -6.07
N GLY A 74 12.14 -6.96 -5.03
CA GLY A 74 13.31 -7.82 -4.74
C GLY A 74 14.59 -6.99 -4.58
N GLU A 75 15.63 -7.30 -5.34
CA GLU A 75 16.91 -6.57 -5.31
C GLU A 75 16.78 -5.10 -5.77
N ALA A 76 15.72 -4.74 -6.49
CA ALA A 76 15.44 -3.39 -6.95
C ALA A 76 14.63 -2.56 -5.93
N GLU A 77 14.44 -3.04 -4.69
CA GLU A 77 13.67 -2.33 -3.64
C GLU A 77 14.20 -0.91 -3.39
N ALA A 78 15.51 -0.68 -3.51
CA ALA A 78 16.11 0.65 -3.32
C ALA A 78 15.68 1.68 -4.37
N GLU A 79 15.10 1.25 -5.50
CA GLU A 79 14.60 2.11 -6.57
C GLU A 79 13.11 2.42 -6.41
N ALA A 80 12.43 1.78 -5.45
CA ALA A 80 11.03 2.00 -5.16
C ALA A 80 10.83 3.12 -4.13
N GLU A 81 9.92 4.05 -4.43
CA GLU A 81 9.54 5.15 -3.55
C GLU A 81 8.02 5.25 -3.50
N CYS A 82 7.45 5.31 -2.29
CA CYS A 82 6.03 5.60 -2.07
C CYS A 82 5.89 6.89 -1.26
N SER A 83 5.52 7.99 -1.92
CA SER A 83 5.27 9.27 -1.26
C SER A 83 3.78 9.39 -0.90
N TRP A 84 3.43 9.05 0.34
CA TRP A 84 2.07 9.19 0.87
C TRP A 84 1.71 10.64 1.20
N LEU A 85 0.44 11.00 1.03
CA LEU A 85 -0.12 12.32 1.33
C LEU A 85 -0.93 12.36 2.64
N GLY A 86 -0.89 11.30 3.44
CA GLY A 86 -1.46 11.24 4.78
C GLY A 86 -1.19 9.91 5.47
N GLU A 87 -1.48 9.86 6.76
CA GLU A 87 -1.28 8.72 7.65
C GLU A 87 -2.50 7.80 7.73
N ASP A 88 -2.28 6.55 8.12
CA ASP A 88 -3.38 5.63 8.41
C ASP A 88 -4.25 6.20 9.54
N GLY A 89 -5.56 6.29 9.32
CA GLY A 89 -6.54 6.93 10.20
C GLY A 89 -6.99 8.32 9.73
N GLU A 90 -6.32 8.91 8.75
CA GLU A 90 -6.73 10.17 8.13
C GLU A 90 -7.86 9.99 7.11
N ALA A 91 -8.73 11.00 7.01
CA ALA A 91 -9.87 11.00 6.10
C ALA A 91 -9.52 11.73 4.79
N PHE A 92 -9.94 11.15 3.68
CA PHE A 92 -9.76 11.67 2.33
C PHE A 92 -11.10 11.77 1.61
N GLU A 93 -11.24 12.81 0.80
CA GLU A 93 -12.40 13.01 -0.08
C GLU A 93 -12.29 12.18 -1.37
N ALA A 94 -13.43 11.94 -2.02
CA ALA A 94 -13.46 11.27 -3.32
C ALA A 94 -12.61 12.02 -4.35
N GLY A 95 -11.79 11.28 -5.10
CA GLY A 95 -10.87 11.83 -6.11
C GLY A 95 -9.54 12.32 -5.55
N ALA A 96 -9.33 12.28 -4.22
CA ALA A 96 -8.07 12.68 -3.62
C ALA A 96 -6.92 11.73 -4.02
N LEU A 97 -5.72 12.31 -4.15
CA LEU A 97 -4.48 11.57 -4.31
C LEU A 97 -4.03 11.09 -2.93
N LEU A 98 -3.84 9.77 -2.78
CA LEU A 98 -3.37 9.15 -1.54
C LEU A 98 -1.85 9.01 -1.53
N ALA A 99 -1.27 8.60 -2.67
CA ALA A 99 0.17 8.44 -2.82
C ALA A 99 0.64 8.62 -4.27
N ALA A 100 1.89 9.03 -4.42
CA ALA A 100 2.64 8.89 -5.67
C ALA A 100 3.68 7.78 -5.50
N ILE A 101 3.74 6.85 -6.46
CA ILE A 101 4.60 5.67 -6.38
C ILE A 101 5.55 5.69 -7.57
N THR A 102 6.84 5.49 -7.32
CA THR A 102 7.86 5.24 -8.35
C THR A 102 8.45 3.87 -8.10
N ALA A 103 8.53 3.01 -9.12
CA ALA A 103 9.12 1.67 -9.02
C ALA A 103 9.39 1.09 -10.43
N PRO A 104 10.15 0.00 -10.57
CA PRO A 104 10.25 -0.75 -11.82
C PRO A 104 8.86 -1.15 -12.34
N ALA A 105 8.63 -1.00 -13.64
CA ALA A 105 7.32 -1.24 -14.26
C ALA A 105 6.73 -2.60 -13.94
N ALA A 106 7.53 -3.68 -14.06
CA ALA A 106 7.07 -5.03 -13.76
C ALA A 106 6.70 -5.19 -12.27
N ALA A 107 7.52 -4.68 -11.36
CA ALA A 107 7.26 -4.78 -9.92
C ALA A 107 6.00 -4.02 -9.50
N LEU A 108 5.80 -2.82 -10.06
CA LEU A 108 4.62 -2.00 -9.74
C LEU A 108 3.33 -2.66 -10.22
N LEU A 109 3.32 -3.22 -11.44
CA LEU A 109 2.17 -3.92 -12.01
C LEU A 109 1.87 -5.21 -11.24
N ALA A 110 2.90 -5.98 -10.88
CA ALA A 110 2.77 -7.20 -10.10
C ALA A 110 2.18 -6.93 -8.70
N ALA A 111 2.60 -5.83 -8.07
CA ALA A 111 2.14 -5.45 -6.74
C ALA A 111 0.74 -4.81 -6.76
N GLU A 112 0.30 -4.22 -7.87
CA GLU A 112 -0.87 -3.34 -7.96
C GLU A 112 -2.11 -3.95 -7.28
N ARG A 113 -2.49 -5.15 -7.70
CA ARG A 113 -3.73 -5.78 -7.23
C ARG A 113 -3.68 -6.14 -5.75
N THR A 114 -2.55 -6.67 -5.29
CA THR A 114 -2.36 -6.98 -3.87
C THR A 114 -2.37 -5.70 -3.03
N MET A 115 -1.67 -4.65 -3.44
CA MET A 115 -1.69 -3.35 -2.74
C MET A 115 -3.11 -2.79 -2.64
N LEU A 116 -3.83 -2.73 -3.76
CA LEU A 116 -5.19 -2.19 -3.81
C LEU A 116 -6.17 -3.00 -2.96
N ASN A 117 -6.07 -4.34 -2.96
CA ASN A 117 -6.93 -5.19 -2.15
C ASN A 117 -6.75 -4.91 -0.64
N PHE A 118 -5.51 -4.79 -0.16
CA PHE A 118 -5.24 -4.43 1.24
C PHE A 118 -5.82 -3.06 1.57
N LEU A 119 -5.50 -2.04 0.77
CA LEU A 119 -5.96 -0.68 1.00
C LEU A 119 -7.49 -0.59 0.99
N GLN A 120 -8.16 -1.24 0.03
CA GLN A 120 -9.62 -1.25 -0.05
C GLN A 120 -10.27 -1.92 1.16
N LEU A 121 -9.78 -3.11 1.56
CA LEU A 121 -10.34 -3.85 2.70
C LEU A 121 -10.13 -3.08 4.01
N LEU A 122 -8.90 -2.64 4.27
CA LEU A 122 -8.53 -1.99 5.51
C LEU A 122 -9.15 -0.59 5.61
N SER A 123 -9.06 0.21 4.53
CA SER A 123 -9.68 1.54 4.49
C SER A 123 -11.21 1.45 4.55
N GLY A 124 -11.82 0.46 3.89
CA GLY A 124 -13.26 0.22 4.00
C GLY A 124 -13.69 -0.11 5.42
N THR A 125 -12.93 -0.97 6.11
CA THR A 125 -13.17 -1.30 7.52
C THR A 125 -13.02 -0.08 8.43
N ALA A 126 -11.95 0.70 8.26
CA ALA A 126 -11.70 1.92 9.03
C ALA A 126 -12.80 2.98 8.79
N THR A 127 -13.24 3.14 7.55
CA THR A 127 -14.32 4.06 7.17
C THR A 127 -15.64 3.66 7.81
N ALA A 128 -16.01 2.38 7.74
CA ALA A 128 -17.21 1.86 8.37
C ALA A 128 -17.18 2.00 9.90
N ALA A 129 -16.04 1.68 10.54
CA ALA A 129 -15.85 1.83 11.97
C ALA A 129 -16.03 3.29 12.44
N ARG A 130 -15.57 4.27 11.64
CA ARG A 130 -15.71 5.70 11.96
C ARG A 130 -17.15 6.21 11.86
N GLN A 131 -18.02 5.55 11.10
CA GLN A 131 -19.43 5.94 10.97
C GLN A 131 -20.28 5.53 12.18
N ILE A 132 -19.80 4.57 12.98
CA ILE A 132 -20.50 4.04 14.17
C ILE A 132 -19.91 4.51 15.51
N ALA A 133 -18.78 5.23 15.47
CA ALA A 133 -18.12 5.83 16.63
C ALA A 133 -18.69 7.23 16.91
#